data_AF-A0A7K7R274-F1
#
_entry.id   AF-A0A7K7R274-F1
#
_cell.length_a   1.000
_cell.length_b   1.000
_cell.length_c   1.000
_cell.angle_alpha   90.00
_cell.angle_beta   90.00
_cell.angle_gamma   90.00
#
_symmetry.space_group_name_H-M   'P 1'
#
loop_
_entity.id
_entity.type
_entity.pdbx_description
1 polymer ?
#
loop_
_entity_poly.entity_id
_entity_poly.type
_entity_poly.pdbx_seq_one_letter_code
_entity_poly.pdbx_strand_id
1 'polypeptide(L)'
;MDSPEGATIRSEQKFRKSLVRKQPQDLLLVIGTGVSAAVAPGIPALCSWRSCIEAVLGAAEQLEVLHPRDVAEFRNKVIKERDLLVVAHDLIRKMSPRTGDTKPNFFQDCLMEVFDNLEQHIQNPVVLQSILRLMERGTMVLTTNYDNLLEIFGQQQGKPMESLDLKDKDKVLQWARGHIKYGVLHIHGLYTDPCGMVLDPSGYKDVTQDPEVMEVLQNLYRTKSFLFLGCGETLRDQIFQALFLYTVNKVDLEHYMLVLKENEDHFFKLQADMLLHGIKVVSYGDCFQQFPEYVQDLAAQICKQRSPGNVASSAAQPGAGTSCVDCAKRKLGESGTDSPKRIKQSD
;
A
#
# COMPACT_ATOMS: atom_id res chain seq x y z
N MET A 1 -14.59 25.56 -28.45
CA MET A 1 -14.51 25.60 -26.98
C MET A 1 -15.06 24.28 -26.48
N ASP A 2 -14.25 23.48 -25.79
CA ASP A 2 -14.76 22.24 -25.19
C ASP A 2 -15.70 22.58 -24.03
N SER A 3 -16.77 21.79 -23.86
CA SER A 3 -17.62 21.90 -22.68
C SER A 3 -16.83 21.56 -21.40
N PRO A 4 -17.22 22.07 -20.23
CA PRO A 4 -16.58 21.74 -18.94
C PRO A 4 -16.49 20.21 -18.71
N GLU A 5 -17.53 19.46 -19.11
CA GLU A 5 -17.55 17.99 -19.07
C GLU A 5 -16.47 17.37 -19.97
N GLY A 6 -16.31 17.88 -21.20
CA GLY A 6 -15.32 17.39 -22.16
C GLY A 6 -13.87 17.63 -21.72
N ALA A 7 -13.59 18.75 -21.05
CA ALA A 7 -12.29 19.03 -20.45
C ALA A 7 -11.98 18.09 -19.27
N THR A 8 -13.01 17.73 -18.50
CA THR A 8 -12.91 16.87 -17.32
C THR A 8 -12.57 15.43 -17.68
N ILE A 9 -13.35 14.84 -18.59
CA ILE A 9 -13.12 13.48 -19.07
C ILE A 9 -11.68 13.35 -19.61
N ARG A 10 -11.17 14.39 -20.30
CA ARG A 10 -9.78 14.42 -20.77
C ARG A 10 -8.75 14.46 -19.64
N SER A 11 -9.01 15.20 -18.56
CA SER A 11 -8.12 15.28 -17.40
C SER A 11 -8.05 13.96 -16.63
N GLU A 12 -9.19 13.32 -16.38
CA GLU A 12 -9.28 12.01 -15.71
C GLU A 12 -8.58 10.93 -16.54
N GLN A 13 -8.84 10.88 -17.85
CA GLN A 13 -8.15 9.98 -18.77
C GLN A 13 -6.63 10.22 -18.78
N LYS A 14 -6.19 11.48 -18.68
CA LYS A 14 -4.76 11.83 -18.58
C LYS A 14 -4.15 11.35 -17.26
N PHE A 15 -4.86 11.49 -16.15
CA PHE A 15 -4.40 11.05 -14.83
C PHE A 15 -4.31 9.51 -14.77
N ARG A 16 -5.34 8.80 -15.24
CA ARG A 16 -5.31 7.33 -15.36
C ARG A 16 -4.16 6.87 -16.26
N LYS A 17 -3.96 7.50 -17.43
CA LYS A 17 -2.84 7.21 -18.34
C LYS A 17 -1.48 7.42 -17.68
N SER A 18 -1.34 8.41 -16.80
CA SER A 18 -0.10 8.63 -16.05
C SER A 18 0.12 7.55 -14.99
N LEU A 19 -0.95 7.19 -14.26
CA LEU A 19 -0.91 6.16 -13.23
C LEU A 19 -0.51 4.78 -13.79
N VAL A 20 -1.10 4.33 -14.90
CA VAL A 20 -0.77 3.02 -15.50
C VAL A 20 0.64 2.94 -16.10
N ARG A 21 1.37 4.06 -16.18
CA ARG A 21 2.77 4.10 -16.62
C ARG A 21 3.76 3.93 -15.47
N LYS A 22 3.29 4.02 -14.22
CA LYS A 22 4.14 3.80 -13.03
C LYS A 22 4.62 2.36 -13.00
N GLN A 23 5.81 2.15 -12.44
CA GLN A 23 6.32 0.82 -12.15
C GLN A 23 5.90 0.41 -10.74
N PRO A 24 5.63 -0.89 -10.47
CA PRO A 24 5.26 -1.36 -9.14
C PRO A 24 6.24 -0.92 -8.04
N GLN A 25 7.55 -1.01 -8.26
CA GLN A 25 8.56 -0.62 -7.27
C GLN A 25 8.59 0.88 -6.94
N ASP A 26 8.00 1.73 -7.79
CA ASP A 26 7.89 3.16 -7.57
C ASP A 26 6.61 3.52 -6.79
N LEU A 27 5.73 2.54 -6.54
CA LEU A 27 4.46 2.75 -5.85
C LEU A 27 4.56 2.43 -4.36
N LEU A 28 3.80 3.19 -3.59
CA LEU A 28 3.44 2.89 -2.22
C LEU A 28 1.92 2.98 -2.12
N LEU A 29 1.27 1.87 -1.76
CA LEU A 29 -0.18 1.82 -1.59
C LEU A 29 -0.54 2.24 -0.17
N VAL A 30 -1.51 3.14 -0.08
CA VAL A 30 -2.21 3.45 1.16
C VAL A 30 -3.58 2.79 1.04
N ILE A 31 -3.83 1.74 1.82
CA ILE A 31 -5.11 1.03 1.80
C ILE A 31 -5.97 1.51 2.98
N GLY A 32 -7.19 1.92 2.69
CA GLY A 32 -8.19 2.32 3.68
C GLY A 32 -9.33 1.31 3.81
N THR A 33 -10.35 1.66 4.60
CA THR A 33 -11.50 0.77 4.90
C THR A 33 -12.27 0.37 3.65
N GLY A 34 -12.21 1.13 2.55
CA GLY A 34 -12.84 0.72 1.28
C GLY A 34 -12.26 -0.56 0.69
N VAL A 35 -10.99 -0.89 0.97
CA VAL A 35 -10.43 -2.20 0.61
C VAL A 35 -11.06 -3.31 1.45
N SER A 36 -11.09 -3.14 2.77
CA SER A 36 -11.71 -4.11 3.70
C SER A 36 -13.20 -4.31 3.40
N ALA A 37 -13.93 -3.22 3.11
CA ALA A 37 -15.34 -3.22 2.71
C ALA A 37 -15.59 -4.04 1.43
N ALA A 38 -14.71 -3.92 0.44
CA ALA A 38 -14.83 -4.66 -0.81
C ALA A 38 -14.56 -6.17 -0.62
N VAL A 39 -13.67 -6.52 0.31
CA VAL A 39 -13.22 -7.88 0.55
C VAL A 39 -14.17 -8.66 1.45
N ALA A 40 -14.64 -8.03 2.53
CA ALA A 40 -15.47 -8.62 3.56
C ALA A 40 -16.71 -7.74 3.85
N PRO A 41 -17.61 -7.54 2.85
CA PRO A 41 -18.77 -6.65 3.00
C PRO A 41 -19.77 -7.13 4.06
N GLY A 42 -19.70 -8.40 4.47
CA GLY A 42 -20.53 -8.98 5.51
C GLY A 42 -20.17 -8.55 6.95
N ILE A 43 -19.04 -7.86 7.15
CA ILE A 43 -18.65 -7.30 8.45
C ILE A 43 -18.83 -5.78 8.40
N PRO A 44 -19.91 -5.21 8.96
CA PRO A 44 -20.16 -3.77 8.92
C PRO A 44 -19.00 -2.93 9.49
N ALA A 45 -18.31 -3.45 10.50
CA ALA A 45 -17.18 -2.77 11.14
C ALA A 45 -16.02 -2.47 10.16
N LEU A 46 -15.86 -3.26 9.10
CA LEU A 46 -14.82 -3.06 8.09
C LEU A 46 -15.22 -2.06 7.01
N CYS A 47 -16.50 -1.69 6.92
CA CYS A 47 -17.01 -0.88 5.82
C CYS A 47 -16.64 0.60 5.94
N SER A 48 -16.44 1.10 7.17
CA SER A 48 -16.02 2.48 7.41
C SER A 48 -15.48 2.66 8.84
N TRP A 49 -14.69 3.71 9.05
CA TRP A 49 -14.27 4.14 10.39
C TRP A 49 -15.43 4.35 11.35
N ARG A 50 -16.53 4.93 10.85
CA ARG A 50 -17.75 5.16 11.62
C ARG A 50 -18.34 3.85 12.11
N SER A 51 -18.51 2.90 11.20
CA SER A 51 -19.05 1.57 11.50
C SER A 51 -18.13 0.76 12.41
N CYS A 52 -16.81 0.93 12.29
CA CYS A 52 -15.83 0.34 13.20
C CYS A 52 -16.03 0.85 14.64
N ILE A 53 -16.11 2.16 14.83
CA ILE A 53 -16.33 2.76 16.17
C ILE A 53 -17.67 2.30 16.76
N GLU A 54 -18.74 2.26 15.95
CA GLU A 54 -20.05 1.76 16.39
C GLU A 54 -20.00 0.28 16.82
N ALA A 55 -19.28 -0.56 16.08
CA ALA A 55 -19.10 -1.96 16.43
C ALA A 55 -18.30 -2.13 17.73
N VAL A 56 -17.23 -1.35 17.91
CA VAL A 56 -16.45 -1.32 19.16
C VAL A 56 -17.31 -0.87 20.34
N LEU A 57 -18.19 0.12 20.16
CA LEU A 57 -19.14 0.53 21.20
C LEU A 57 -20.15 -0.57 21.54
N GLY A 58 -20.61 -1.32 20.53
CA GLY A 58 -21.46 -2.50 20.74
C GLY A 58 -20.76 -3.61 21.52
N ALA A 59 -19.53 -3.95 21.15
CA ALA A 59 -18.71 -4.91 21.87
C ALA A 59 -18.41 -4.43 23.31
N ALA A 60 -18.13 -3.14 23.50
CA ALA A 60 -17.86 -2.57 24.81
C ALA A 60 -19.07 -2.66 25.77
N GLU A 61 -20.28 -2.51 25.22
CA GLU A 61 -21.54 -2.69 25.94
C GLU A 61 -21.78 -4.17 26.30
N GLN A 62 -21.49 -5.09 25.38
CA GLN A 62 -21.64 -6.54 25.60
C GLN A 62 -20.62 -7.12 26.58
N LEU A 63 -19.37 -6.65 26.53
CA LEU A 63 -18.30 -7.05 27.44
C LEU A 63 -18.37 -6.31 28.80
N GLU A 64 -19.34 -5.42 28.98
CA GLU A 64 -19.54 -4.60 30.19
C GLU A 64 -18.31 -3.75 30.57
N VAL A 65 -17.47 -3.40 29.59
CA VAL A 65 -16.24 -2.59 29.81
C VAL A 65 -16.49 -1.09 29.73
N LEU A 66 -17.67 -0.67 29.24
CA LEU A 66 -18.09 0.72 29.19
C LEU A 66 -19.51 0.89 29.72
N HIS A 67 -19.72 1.88 30.60
CA HIS A 67 -21.02 2.14 31.19
C HIS A 67 -22.05 2.56 30.11
N PRO A 68 -23.32 2.12 30.15
CA PRO A 68 -24.31 2.42 29.10
C PRO A 68 -24.53 3.92 28.83
N ARG A 69 -24.37 4.78 29.84
CA ARG A 69 -24.40 6.24 29.65
C ARG A 69 -23.23 6.75 28.81
N ASP A 70 -22.02 6.23 29.03
CA ASP A 70 -20.84 6.59 28.23
C ASP A 70 -21.02 6.07 26.79
N VAL A 71 -21.52 4.85 26.60
CA VAL A 71 -21.86 4.30 25.26
C VAL A 71 -22.81 5.24 24.52
N ALA A 72 -23.90 5.68 25.18
CA ALA A 72 -24.85 6.61 24.58
C ALA A 72 -24.23 7.98 24.26
N GLU A 73 -23.32 8.49 25.10
CA GLU A 73 -22.58 9.73 24.82
C GLU A 73 -21.69 9.57 23.59
N PHE A 74 -20.94 8.48 23.49
CA PHE A 74 -20.06 8.21 22.35
C PHE A 74 -20.84 7.99 21.05
N ARG A 75 -21.95 7.24 21.05
CA ARG A 75 -22.84 7.13 19.88
C ARG A 75 -23.32 8.50 19.38
N ASN A 76 -23.69 9.39 20.31
CA ASN A 76 -24.04 10.78 19.97
C ASN A 76 -22.86 11.56 19.37
N LYS A 77 -21.64 11.38 19.90
CA LYS A 77 -20.42 11.98 19.34
C LYS A 77 -20.14 11.45 17.95
N VAL A 78 -20.22 10.14 17.73
CA VAL A 78 -20.05 9.53 16.40
C VAL A 78 -20.99 10.24 15.41
N ILE A 79 -22.29 10.31 15.69
CA ILE A 79 -23.28 10.92 14.78
C ILE A 79 -22.97 12.39 14.47
N LYS A 80 -22.59 13.20 15.47
CA LYS A 80 -22.44 14.65 15.35
C LYS A 80 -21.07 15.09 14.85
N GLU A 81 -20.03 14.36 15.22
CA GLU A 81 -18.66 14.73 14.98
C GLU A 81 -18.25 14.43 13.54
N ARG A 82 -17.56 15.39 12.92
CA ARG A 82 -17.01 15.20 11.58
C ARG A 82 -15.65 14.51 11.65
N ASP A 83 -14.88 14.79 12.69
CA ASP A 83 -13.57 14.17 12.92
C ASP A 83 -13.68 12.92 13.80
N LEU A 84 -13.82 11.77 13.16
CA LEU A 84 -13.94 10.47 13.85
C LEU A 84 -12.67 10.04 14.58
N LEU A 85 -11.50 10.62 14.25
CA LEU A 85 -10.26 10.31 14.96
C LEU A 85 -10.30 10.84 16.39
N VAL A 86 -10.87 12.03 16.60
CA VAL A 86 -11.07 12.59 17.94
C VAL A 86 -11.96 11.67 18.77
N VAL A 87 -13.06 11.18 18.17
CA VAL A 87 -13.98 10.24 18.84
C VAL A 87 -13.27 8.93 19.18
N ALA A 88 -12.49 8.37 18.25
CA ALA A 88 -11.71 7.16 18.48
C ALA A 88 -10.70 7.35 19.62
N HIS A 89 -9.92 8.44 19.62
CA HIS A 89 -8.96 8.73 20.69
C HIS A 89 -9.63 8.87 22.06
N ASP A 90 -10.75 9.60 22.17
CA ASP A 90 -11.46 9.74 23.43
C ASP A 90 -12.04 8.41 23.92
N LEU A 91 -12.58 7.60 23.01
CA LEU A 91 -13.13 6.27 23.31
C LEU A 91 -12.04 5.33 23.81
N ILE A 92 -10.92 5.30 23.11
CA ILE A 92 -9.73 4.54 23.51
C ILE A 92 -9.26 4.98 24.91
N ARG A 93 -9.09 6.28 25.15
CA ARG A 93 -8.63 6.81 26.44
C ARG A 93 -9.56 6.42 27.58
N LYS A 94 -10.87 6.37 27.31
CA LYS A 94 -11.89 5.94 28.27
C LYS A 94 -11.81 4.44 28.55
N MET A 95 -11.57 3.61 27.53
CA MET A 95 -11.54 2.14 27.64
C MET A 95 -10.14 1.56 27.92
N SER A 96 -9.10 2.39 27.96
CA SER A 96 -7.73 1.97 28.27
C SER A 96 -7.05 2.96 29.22
N PRO A 97 -7.61 3.16 30.44
CA PRO A 97 -7.07 4.11 31.39
C PRO A 97 -5.64 3.71 31.81
N ARG A 98 -4.74 4.68 31.88
CA ARG A 98 -3.37 4.44 32.39
C ARG A 98 -3.42 4.24 33.91
N THR A 99 -3.59 3.00 34.38
CA THR A 99 -3.62 2.65 35.82
C THR A 99 -2.39 1.81 36.22
N GLY A 100 -1.32 2.44 36.72
CA GLY A 100 -0.14 1.73 37.24
C GLY A 100 0.60 0.88 36.20
N ASP A 101 1.20 -0.24 36.63
CA ASP A 101 2.07 -1.12 35.82
C ASP A 101 1.31 -2.08 34.90
N THR A 102 0.01 -2.27 35.12
CA THR A 102 -0.88 -3.08 34.26
C THR A 102 -1.83 -2.18 33.49
N LYS A 103 -1.80 -2.28 32.15
CA LYS A 103 -2.67 -1.52 31.26
C LYS A 103 -3.76 -2.45 30.70
N PRO A 104 -4.97 -2.49 31.28
CA PRO A 104 -6.09 -3.16 30.64
C PRO A 104 -6.32 -2.51 29.27
N ASN A 105 -6.46 -3.33 28.23
CA ASN A 105 -6.66 -2.84 26.87
C ASN A 105 -8.05 -3.23 26.36
N PHE A 106 -9.10 -2.81 27.08
CA PHE A 106 -10.48 -3.18 26.73
C PHE A 106 -10.88 -2.72 25.32
N PHE A 107 -10.24 -1.67 24.79
CA PHE A 107 -10.45 -1.26 23.40
C PHE A 107 -10.02 -2.36 22.42
N GLN A 108 -8.88 -2.99 22.68
CA GLN A 108 -8.42 -4.10 21.87
C GLN A 108 -9.28 -5.34 22.09
N ASP A 109 -9.70 -5.65 23.32
CA ASP A 109 -10.61 -6.77 23.57
C ASP A 109 -11.88 -6.63 22.72
N CYS A 110 -12.43 -5.41 22.63
CA CYS A 110 -13.54 -5.11 21.71
C CYS A 110 -13.16 -5.29 20.24
N LEU A 111 -11.97 -4.89 19.80
CA LEU A 111 -11.55 -5.10 18.41
C LEU A 111 -11.33 -6.58 18.08
N MET A 112 -10.80 -7.37 19.00
CA MET A 112 -10.65 -8.81 18.86
C MET A 112 -12.01 -9.48 18.69
N GLU A 113 -13.03 -9.06 19.45
CA GLU A 113 -14.41 -9.52 19.27
C GLU A 113 -14.98 -9.11 17.91
N VAL A 114 -14.78 -7.84 17.51
CA VAL A 114 -15.31 -7.29 16.25
C VAL A 114 -14.66 -7.90 15.01
N PHE A 115 -13.38 -8.26 15.10
CA PHE A 115 -12.57 -8.84 14.02
C PHE A 115 -12.23 -10.31 14.28
N ASP A 116 -13.07 -11.03 15.01
CA ASP A 116 -12.87 -12.45 15.19
C ASP A 116 -13.03 -13.22 13.86
N ASN A 117 -12.22 -14.25 13.65
CA ASN A 117 -12.25 -15.14 12.47
C ASN A 117 -12.30 -14.43 11.10
N LEU A 118 -11.60 -13.30 10.92
CA LEU A 118 -11.59 -12.54 9.66
C LEU A 118 -11.33 -13.39 8.41
N GLU A 119 -10.51 -14.43 8.52
CA GLU A 119 -10.21 -15.36 7.43
C GLU A 119 -11.43 -16.06 6.84
N GLN A 120 -12.47 -16.29 7.66
CA GLN A 120 -13.72 -16.92 7.23
C GLN A 120 -14.66 -15.93 6.53
N HIS A 121 -14.39 -14.63 6.67
CA HIS A 121 -15.21 -13.54 6.14
C HIS A 121 -14.68 -12.91 4.85
N ILE A 122 -13.54 -13.40 4.32
CA ILE A 122 -13.03 -13.01 3.01
C ILE A 122 -13.97 -13.57 1.92
N GLN A 123 -14.82 -12.70 1.35
CA GLN A 123 -15.79 -13.06 0.32
C GLN A 123 -15.31 -12.72 -1.10
N ASN A 124 -14.62 -11.59 -1.26
CA ASN A 124 -14.11 -11.12 -2.55
C ASN A 124 -12.62 -10.78 -2.48
N PRO A 125 -11.72 -11.77 -2.67
CA PRO A 125 -10.27 -11.56 -2.53
C PRO A 125 -9.63 -10.83 -3.72
N VAL A 126 -10.40 -10.42 -4.75
CA VAL A 126 -9.85 -9.85 -5.99
C VAL A 126 -8.96 -8.63 -5.74
N VAL A 127 -9.36 -7.75 -4.82
CA VAL A 127 -8.57 -6.57 -4.45
C VAL A 127 -7.26 -6.98 -3.77
N LEU A 128 -7.32 -7.88 -2.78
CA LEU A 128 -6.13 -8.38 -2.07
C LEU A 128 -5.17 -9.09 -3.02
N GLN A 129 -5.69 -9.92 -3.91
CA GLN A 129 -4.90 -10.60 -4.94
C GLN A 129 -4.19 -9.62 -5.86
N SER A 130 -4.82 -8.50 -6.19
CA SER A 130 -4.26 -7.43 -7.02
C SER A 130 -3.15 -6.68 -6.28
N ILE A 131 -3.35 -6.40 -4.99
CA ILE A 131 -2.33 -5.80 -4.12
C ILE A 131 -1.12 -6.74 -3.97
N LEU A 132 -1.32 -8.04 -3.71
CA LEU A 132 -0.22 -9.00 -3.60
C LEU A 132 0.60 -9.10 -4.89
N ARG A 133 -0.03 -9.03 -6.07
CA ARG A 133 0.67 -9.00 -7.37
C ARG A 133 1.55 -7.76 -7.54
N LEU A 134 1.13 -6.62 -6.99
CA LEU A 134 1.94 -5.40 -6.97
C LEU A 134 3.11 -5.54 -5.97
N MET A 135 2.85 -6.05 -4.76
CA MET A 135 3.90 -6.32 -3.76
C MET A 135 4.94 -7.33 -4.26
N GLU A 136 4.52 -8.34 -5.03
CA GLU A 136 5.42 -9.28 -5.72
C GLU A 136 6.47 -8.59 -6.60
N ARG A 137 6.15 -7.39 -7.09
CA ARG A 137 7.01 -6.56 -7.94
C ARG A 137 7.60 -5.34 -7.22
N GLY A 138 7.54 -5.32 -5.89
CA GLY A 138 8.22 -4.33 -5.05
C GLY A 138 7.37 -3.13 -4.62
N THR A 139 6.06 -3.15 -4.87
CA THR A 139 5.16 -2.13 -4.31
C THR A 139 5.09 -2.25 -2.78
N MET A 140 5.26 -1.13 -2.09
CA MET A 140 5.12 -1.05 -0.63
C MET A 140 3.67 -0.84 -0.23
N VAL A 141 3.28 -1.26 0.97
CA VAL A 141 1.90 -1.11 1.48
C VAL A 141 1.91 -0.58 2.91
N LEU A 142 1.07 0.42 3.16
CA LEU A 142 0.71 0.85 4.51
C LEU A 142 -0.81 0.99 4.62
N THR A 143 -1.31 0.99 5.85
CA THR A 143 -2.73 1.19 6.15
C THR A 143 -2.92 1.99 7.44
N THR A 144 -4.07 2.66 7.54
CA THR A 144 -4.58 3.17 8.82
C THR A 144 -5.61 2.22 9.44
N ASN A 145 -6.00 1.15 8.75
CA ASN A 145 -6.96 0.19 9.28
C ASN A 145 -6.35 -0.66 10.40
N TYR A 146 -7.21 -1.16 11.28
CA TYR A 146 -6.84 -2.08 12.36
C TYR A 146 -6.84 -3.55 11.94
N ASP A 147 -7.56 -3.91 10.86
CA ASP A 147 -7.62 -5.28 10.35
C ASP A 147 -6.34 -5.68 9.60
N ASN A 148 -6.10 -6.99 9.45
CA ASN A 148 -4.96 -7.57 8.70
C ASN A 148 -5.42 -8.49 7.56
N LEU A 149 -6.53 -8.14 6.88
CA LEU A 149 -7.10 -8.98 5.82
C LEU A 149 -6.08 -9.29 4.70
N LEU A 150 -5.22 -8.32 4.35
CA LEU A 150 -4.19 -8.50 3.32
C LEU A 150 -3.16 -9.53 3.75
N GLU A 151 -2.72 -9.51 5.01
CA GLU A 151 -1.74 -10.42 5.55
C GLU A 151 -2.32 -11.82 5.72
N ILE A 152 -3.54 -11.96 6.25
CA ILE A 152 -4.26 -13.23 6.32
C ILE A 152 -4.31 -13.86 4.94
N PHE A 153 -4.80 -13.12 3.94
CA PHE A 153 -4.91 -13.61 2.58
C PHE A 153 -3.53 -13.94 1.99
N GLY A 154 -2.53 -13.09 2.18
CA GLY A 154 -1.16 -13.33 1.70
C GLY A 154 -0.53 -14.58 2.29
N GLN A 155 -0.72 -14.85 3.58
CA GLN A 155 -0.28 -16.07 4.25
C GLN A 155 -0.98 -17.30 3.68
N GLN A 156 -2.29 -17.23 3.42
CA GLN A 156 -3.03 -18.30 2.72
C GLN A 156 -2.49 -18.55 1.30
N GLN A 157 -1.96 -17.52 0.63
CA GLN A 157 -1.25 -17.63 -0.66
C GLN A 157 0.23 -18.03 -0.52
N GLY A 158 0.68 -18.42 0.67
CA GLY A 158 2.06 -18.86 0.94
C GLY A 158 3.10 -17.74 0.91
N LYS A 159 2.70 -16.47 1.10
CA LYS A 159 3.61 -15.33 1.22
C LYS A 159 4.03 -15.11 2.67
N PRO A 160 5.30 -14.73 2.94
CA PRO A 160 5.77 -14.42 4.28
C PRO A 160 5.33 -13.01 4.67
N MET A 161 4.02 -12.81 4.86
CA MET A 161 3.45 -11.51 5.23
C MET A 161 3.87 -11.10 6.64
N GLU A 162 4.17 -9.83 6.81
CA GLU A 162 4.57 -9.26 8.10
C GLU A 162 3.79 -7.96 8.37
N SER A 163 3.07 -7.91 9.47
CA SER A 163 2.48 -6.67 9.96
C SER A 163 3.52 -5.88 10.75
N LEU A 164 3.67 -4.60 10.44
CA LEU A 164 4.67 -3.71 11.00
C LEU A 164 3.97 -2.60 11.79
N ASP A 165 4.51 -2.30 12.97
CA ASP A 165 4.07 -1.21 13.82
C ASP A 165 5.11 -0.09 13.83
N LEU A 166 4.65 1.16 13.94
CA LEU A 166 5.53 2.32 14.02
C LEU A 166 6.46 2.31 15.25
N LYS A 167 6.11 1.59 16.32
CA LYS A 167 6.93 1.43 17.53
C LYS A 167 8.20 0.63 17.30
N ASP A 168 8.23 -0.26 16.31
CA ASP A 168 9.43 -1.03 15.96
C ASP A 168 10.26 -0.23 14.94
N LYS A 169 11.07 0.69 15.47
CA LYS A 169 11.94 1.57 14.67
C LYS A 169 12.79 0.79 13.66
N ASP A 170 13.41 -0.31 14.07
CA ASP A 170 14.33 -1.06 13.22
C ASP A 170 13.58 -1.70 12.04
N LYS A 171 12.38 -2.23 12.27
CA LYS A 171 11.53 -2.74 11.20
C LYS A 171 11.00 -1.64 10.28
N VAL A 172 10.60 -0.49 10.82
CA VAL A 172 10.16 0.66 10.02
C VAL A 172 11.26 1.12 9.07
N LEU A 173 12.51 1.23 9.56
CA LEU A 173 13.66 1.60 8.72
C LEU A 173 13.95 0.54 7.66
N GLN A 174 13.89 -0.75 8.00
CA GLN A 174 14.09 -1.83 7.03
C GLN A 174 13.00 -1.84 5.95
N TRP A 175 11.74 -1.68 6.34
CA TRP A 175 10.61 -1.60 5.42
C TRP A 175 10.72 -0.39 4.50
N ALA A 176 11.00 0.79 5.05
CA ALA A 176 11.09 2.02 4.27
C ALA A 176 12.29 2.04 3.31
N ARG A 177 13.35 1.27 3.60
CA ARG A 177 14.47 1.01 2.69
C ARG A 177 14.17 -0.07 1.64
N GLY A 178 12.99 -0.71 1.69
CA GLY A 178 12.54 -1.73 0.75
C GLY A 178 13.04 -3.14 1.04
N HIS A 179 13.56 -3.40 2.25
CA HIS A 179 14.08 -4.72 2.63
C HIS A 179 13.00 -5.71 3.06
N ILE A 180 11.81 -5.22 3.45
CA ILE A 180 10.67 -6.06 3.86
C ILE A 180 9.61 -6.07 2.75
N LYS A 181 9.75 -7.00 1.81
CA LYS A 181 8.91 -7.08 0.60
C LYS A 181 7.42 -7.26 0.86
N TYR A 182 7.07 -8.11 1.83
CA TYR A 182 5.68 -8.45 2.19
C TYR A 182 5.25 -7.78 3.51
N GLY A 183 5.85 -6.63 3.82
CA GLY A 183 5.54 -5.84 5.01
C GLY A 183 4.38 -4.88 4.79
N VAL A 184 3.43 -4.87 5.73
CA VAL A 184 2.32 -3.91 5.79
C VAL A 184 2.51 -3.02 7.01
N LEU A 185 2.71 -1.72 6.81
CA LEU A 185 2.85 -0.77 7.92
C LEU A 185 1.48 -0.30 8.42
N HIS A 186 1.14 -0.60 9.67
CA HIS A 186 -0.08 -0.15 10.33
C HIS A 186 0.18 1.13 11.11
N ILE A 187 -0.32 2.26 10.61
CA ILE A 187 -0.09 3.57 11.23
C ILE A 187 -0.78 3.69 12.59
N HIS A 188 -1.96 3.09 12.77
CA HIS A 188 -2.69 3.12 14.06
C HIS A 188 -2.50 1.84 14.90
N GLY A 189 -1.60 0.96 14.46
CA GLY A 189 -1.39 -0.36 15.05
C GLY A 189 -2.41 -1.40 14.57
N LEU A 190 -2.30 -2.61 15.13
CA LEU A 190 -3.03 -3.79 14.69
C LEU A 190 -3.90 -4.35 15.82
N TYR A 191 -5.10 -4.85 15.50
CA TYR A 191 -6.01 -5.37 16.54
C TYR A 191 -5.45 -6.58 17.32
N THR A 192 -4.59 -7.39 16.69
CA THR A 192 -3.95 -8.53 17.34
C THR A 192 -2.72 -8.15 18.17
N ASP A 193 -2.29 -6.88 18.15
CA ASP A 193 -1.12 -6.42 18.93
C ASP A 193 -1.54 -5.45 20.05
N PRO A 194 -1.61 -5.92 21.32
CA PRO A 194 -1.96 -5.10 22.48
C PRO A 194 -1.00 -3.94 22.70
N CYS A 195 0.26 -4.17 22.40
CA CYS A 195 1.34 -3.23 22.66
C CYS A 195 1.47 -2.24 21.51
N GLY A 196 1.05 -2.63 20.30
CA GLY A 196 1.14 -1.88 19.04
C GLY A 196 0.05 -0.83 18.85
N MET A 197 -1.17 -1.07 19.33
CA MET A 197 -2.28 -0.12 19.19
C MET A 197 -1.90 1.30 19.65
N VAL A 198 -2.04 2.27 18.73
CA VAL A 198 -1.70 3.66 19.03
C VAL A 198 -2.96 4.41 19.40
N LEU A 199 -3.00 4.78 20.67
CA LEU A 199 -4.21 5.18 21.38
C LEU A 199 -4.40 6.70 21.48
N ASP A 200 -3.33 7.45 21.23
CA ASP A 200 -3.23 8.89 21.48
C ASP A 200 -2.03 9.46 20.68
N PRO A 201 -2.04 10.73 20.26
CA PRO A 201 -0.90 11.39 19.64
C PRO A 201 0.42 11.24 20.40
N SER A 202 0.38 11.12 21.74
CA SER A 202 1.56 10.84 22.56
C SER A 202 2.18 9.46 22.32
N GLY A 203 1.39 8.49 21.84
CA GLY A 203 1.88 7.17 21.43
C GLY A 203 2.74 7.21 20.17
N TYR A 204 2.75 8.34 19.46
CA TYR A 204 3.65 8.59 18.33
C TYR A 204 4.87 9.41 18.71
N LYS A 205 5.06 9.83 19.97
CA LYS A 205 6.17 10.74 20.33
C LYS A 205 7.51 10.15 19.96
N ASP A 206 7.74 8.88 20.28
CA ASP A 206 9.04 8.24 20.01
C ASP A 206 9.33 8.16 18.51
N VAL A 207 8.29 8.10 17.66
CA VAL A 207 8.41 8.04 16.20
C VAL A 207 8.51 9.43 15.58
N THR A 208 7.60 10.34 15.97
CA THR A 208 7.51 11.71 15.46
C THR A 208 8.65 12.61 15.95
N GLN A 209 9.34 12.22 17.02
CA GLN A 209 10.53 12.89 17.55
C GLN A 209 11.83 12.21 17.14
N ASP A 210 11.80 11.00 16.55
CA ASP A 210 13.00 10.36 16.01
C ASP A 210 13.33 10.95 14.62
N PRO A 211 14.46 11.69 14.47
CA PRO A 211 14.77 12.36 13.22
C PRO A 211 15.03 11.39 12.06
N GLU A 212 15.61 10.21 12.35
CA GLU A 212 15.97 9.22 11.33
C GLU A 212 14.71 8.58 10.75
N VAL A 213 13.78 8.18 11.62
CA VAL A 213 12.50 7.59 11.19
C VAL A 213 11.69 8.59 10.40
N MET A 214 11.57 9.83 10.89
CA MET A 214 10.83 10.89 10.21
C MET A 214 11.45 11.24 8.86
N GLU A 215 12.78 11.35 8.77
CA GLU A 215 13.46 11.62 7.51
C GLU A 215 13.15 10.53 6.47
N VAL A 216 13.26 9.25 6.87
CA VAL A 216 13.04 8.12 5.97
C VAL A 216 11.58 8.03 5.52
N LEU A 217 10.61 8.19 6.43
CA LEU A 217 9.17 8.18 6.08
C LEU A 217 8.80 9.35 5.17
N GLN A 218 9.28 10.56 5.46
CA GLN A 218 9.02 11.74 4.62
C GLN A 218 9.70 11.61 3.25
N ASN A 219 10.86 10.95 3.18
CA ASN A 219 11.52 10.69 1.92
C ASN A 219 10.74 9.70 1.03
N LEU A 220 9.91 8.80 1.61
CA LEU A 220 9.00 7.98 0.82
C LEU A 220 8.04 8.86 0.01
N TYR A 221 7.47 9.92 0.59
CA TYR A 221 6.57 10.81 -0.16
C TYR A 221 7.27 11.56 -1.29
N ARG A 222 8.58 11.77 -1.20
CA ARG A 222 9.38 12.39 -2.27
C ARG A 222 9.78 11.39 -3.38
N THR A 223 9.91 10.11 -3.05
CA THR A 223 10.52 9.09 -3.93
C THR A 223 9.56 8.02 -4.42
N LYS A 224 8.41 7.85 -3.77
CA LYS A 224 7.36 6.88 -4.13
C LYS A 224 6.08 7.60 -4.51
N SER A 225 5.45 7.14 -5.59
CA SER A 225 4.12 7.59 -5.99
C SER A 225 3.09 6.91 -5.09
N PHE A 226 2.54 7.67 -4.14
CA PHE A 226 1.46 7.19 -3.28
C PHE A 226 0.20 6.95 -4.12
N LEU A 227 -0.40 5.77 -3.94
CA LEU A 227 -1.69 5.40 -4.52
C LEU A 227 -2.67 5.05 -3.38
N PHE A 228 -3.63 5.94 -3.14
CA PHE A 228 -4.66 5.78 -2.13
C PHE A 228 -5.81 4.91 -2.66
N LEU A 229 -6.08 3.78 -2.01
CA LEU A 229 -7.08 2.79 -2.37
C LEU A 229 -8.11 2.65 -1.24
N GLY A 230 -9.37 3.00 -1.50
CA GLY A 230 -10.43 2.90 -0.49
C GLY A 230 -10.23 3.84 0.70
N CYS A 231 -9.51 4.95 0.51
CA CYS A 231 -9.24 5.95 1.53
C CYS A 231 -10.29 7.07 1.48
N GLY A 232 -11.12 7.19 2.52
CA GLY A 232 -12.03 8.33 2.68
C GLY A 232 -11.43 9.42 3.56
N GLU A 233 -11.08 9.06 4.80
CA GLU A 233 -10.67 10.00 5.85
C GLU A 233 -9.15 10.07 6.07
N THR A 234 -8.37 9.21 5.41
CA THR A 234 -6.91 9.07 5.65
C THR A 234 -6.13 10.36 5.48
N LEU A 235 -6.51 11.24 4.54
CA LEU A 235 -5.81 12.51 4.36
C LEU A 235 -6.17 13.57 5.41
N ARG A 236 -7.23 13.36 6.20
CA ARG A 236 -7.55 14.22 7.36
C ARG A 236 -6.82 13.79 8.62
N ASP A 237 -6.24 12.59 8.62
CA ASP A 237 -5.46 12.07 9.73
C ASP A 237 -4.18 12.90 9.95
N GLN A 238 -4.11 13.55 11.10
CA GLN A 238 -2.99 14.40 11.50
C GLN A 238 -1.68 13.61 11.64
N ILE A 239 -1.76 12.34 12.03
CA ILE A 239 -0.58 11.48 12.15
C ILE A 239 -0.07 11.14 10.76
N PHE A 240 -0.93 10.67 9.85
CA PHE A 240 -0.57 10.45 8.46
C PHE A 240 0.02 11.72 7.82
N GLN A 241 -0.61 12.87 8.03
CA GLN A 241 -0.10 14.17 7.55
C GLN A 241 1.29 14.49 8.14
N ALA A 242 1.51 14.26 9.43
CA ALA A 242 2.81 14.51 10.06
C ALA A 242 3.91 13.59 9.54
N LEU A 243 3.61 12.31 9.33
CA LEU A 243 4.57 11.31 8.86
C LEU A 243 4.99 11.55 7.41
N PHE A 244 4.07 11.98 6.55
CA PHE A 244 4.32 12.01 5.10
C PHE A 244 4.20 13.37 4.41
N LEU A 245 3.37 14.30 4.92
CA LEU A 245 2.94 15.48 4.15
C LEU A 245 3.53 16.81 4.66
N TYR A 246 3.69 17.02 5.97
CA TYR A 246 3.98 18.35 6.54
C TYR A 246 5.31 18.99 6.15
N THR A 247 6.33 18.23 5.75
CA THR A 247 7.67 18.78 5.43
C THR A 247 7.98 18.82 3.94
N VAL A 248 7.00 18.49 3.08
CA VAL A 248 7.25 18.38 1.65
C VAL A 248 6.82 19.65 0.92
N ASN A 249 7.74 20.63 0.89
CA ASN A 249 7.49 21.97 0.36
C ASN A 249 7.17 22.01 -1.14
N LYS A 250 7.63 21.03 -1.93
CA LYS A 250 7.28 20.77 -3.33
C LYS A 250 7.48 19.30 -3.62
N VAL A 251 6.47 18.65 -4.19
CA VAL A 251 6.59 17.28 -4.68
C VAL A 251 6.49 17.35 -6.20
N ASP A 252 7.58 17.01 -6.89
CA ASP A 252 7.58 16.86 -8.34
C ASP A 252 6.94 15.52 -8.76
N LEU A 253 6.71 14.63 -7.80
CA LEU A 253 6.14 13.32 -8.01
C LEU A 253 4.61 13.36 -8.00
N GLU A 254 4.02 12.63 -8.94
CA GLU A 254 2.57 12.49 -9.02
C GLU A 254 2.07 11.42 -8.04
N HIS A 255 1.14 11.80 -7.17
CA HIS A 255 0.38 10.90 -6.31
C HIS A 255 -1.02 10.70 -6.88
N TYR A 256 -1.72 9.64 -6.47
CA TYR A 256 -3.03 9.30 -7.02
C TYR A 256 -3.99 8.81 -5.95
N MET A 257 -5.27 9.09 -6.14
CA MET A 257 -6.32 8.59 -5.27
C MET A 257 -7.46 8.03 -6.13
N LEU A 258 -7.85 6.77 -5.87
CA LEU A 258 -9.01 6.16 -6.53
C LEU A 258 -10.29 6.50 -5.78
N VAL A 259 -11.28 7.08 -6.47
CA VAL A 259 -12.51 7.63 -5.86
C VAL A 259 -13.75 7.20 -6.65
N LEU A 260 -14.87 7.06 -5.93
CA LEU A 260 -16.21 6.93 -6.49
C LEU A 260 -16.70 8.28 -7.04
N LYS A 261 -17.12 8.33 -8.30
CA LYS A 261 -17.81 9.50 -8.86
C LYS A 261 -19.33 9.33 -8.80
N GLU A 262 -19.88 9.34 -7.59
CA GLU A 262 -21.34 9.29 -7.38
C GLU A 262 -22.03 10.63 -7.65
N ASN A 263 -21.33 11.73 -7.38
CA ASN A 263 -21.81 13.09 -7.57
C ASN A 263 -20.70 13.93 -8.19
N GLU A 264 -21.02 14.61 -9.28
CA GLU A 264 -20.05 15.33 -10.08
C GLU A 264 -19.46 16.55 -9.34
N ASP A 265 -20.29 17.35 -8.66
CA ASP A 265 -19.84 18.52 -7.91
C ASP A 265 -18.92 18.13 -6.73
N HIS A 266 -19.28 17.08 -6.00
CA HIS A 266 -18.44 16.54 -4.92
C HIS A 266 -17.12 16.01 -5.45
N PHE A 267 -17.14 15.30 -6.58
CA PHE A 267 -15.93 14.79 -7.22
C PHE A 267 -14.99 15.93 -7.65
N PHE A 268 -15.53 17.01 -8.25
CA PHE A 268 -14.74 18.16 -8.65
C PHE A 268 -14.13 18.92 -7.47
N LYS A 269 -14.92 19.11 -6.41
CA LYS A 269 -14.43 19.74 -5.19
C LYS A 269 -13.27 18.94 -4.61
N LEU A 270 -13.45 17.61 -4.48
CA LEU A 270 -12.39 16.73 -4.00
C LEU A 270 -11.17 16.79 -4.92
N GLN A 271 -11.35 16.72 -6.24
CA GLN A 271 -10.24 16.80 -7.18
C GLN A 271 -9.44 18.11 -7.04
N ALA A 272 -10.12 19.25 -6.90
CA ALA A 272 -9.47 20.54 -6.68
C ALA A 272 -8.68 20.56 -5.36
N ASP A 273 -9.28 20.09 -4.27
CA ASP A 273 -8.64 20.01 -2.96
C ASP A 273 -7.41 19.09 -2.98
N MET A 274 -7.51 17.92 -3.63
CA MET A 274 -6.43 16.94 -3.73
C MET A 274 -5.26 17.41 -4.59
N LEU A 275 -5.55 18.18 -5.65
CA LEU A 275 -4.50 18.75 -6.51
C LEU A 275 -3.60 19.75 -5.76
N LEU A 276 -4.11 20.44 -4.73
CA LEU A 276 -3.30 21.29 -3.86
C LEU A 276 -2.23 20.49 -3.10
N HIS A 277 -2.47 19.20 -2.88
CA HIS A 277 -1.54 18.27 -2.24
C HIS A 277 -0.72 17.44 -3.25
N GLY A 278 -0.80 17.75 -4.56
CA GLY A 278 -0.13 16.99 -5.61
C GLY A 278 -0.77 15.63 -5.90
N ILE A 279 -2.00 15.41 -5.43
CA ILE A 279 -2.73 14.14 -5.57
C ILE A 279 -3.73 14.25 -6.72
N LYS A 280 -3.58 13.36 -7.70
CA LYS A 280 -4.47 13.25 -8.85
C LYS A 280 -5.59 12.26 -8.57
N VAL A 281 -6.82 12.75 -8.58
CA VAL A 281 -8.00 11.90 -8.38
C VAL A 281 -8.32 11.15 -9.69
N VAL A 282 -8.52 9.84 -9.58
CA VAL A 282 -8.91 8.98 -10.70
C VAL A 282 -10.20 8.26 -10.31
N SER A 283 -11.24 8.39 -11.12
CA SER A 283 -12.48 7.67 -10.86
C SER A 283 -12.33 6.19 -11.21
N TYR A 284 -12.88 5.34 -10.35
CA TYR A 284 -13.11 3.93 -10.70
C TYR A 284 -14.52 3.67 -11.25
N GLY A 285 -15.35 4.71 -11.32
CA GLY A 285 -16.70 4.69 -11.87
C GLY A 285 -17.72 5.34 -10.93
N ASP A 286 -18.99 5.03 -11.12
CA ASP A 286 -20.14 5.63 -10.42
C ASP A 286 -20.75 4.70 -9.35
N CYS A 287 -20.22 3.48 -9.22
CA CYS A 287 -20.73 2.47 -8.31
C CYS A 287 -19.60 1.75 -7.55
N PHE A 288 -19.74 1.56 -6.24
CA PHE A 288 -18.69 0.93 -5.41
C PHE A 288 -18.39 -0.52 -5.84
N GLN A 289 -19.37 -1.23 -6.38
CA GLN A 289 -19.25 -2.60 -6.88
C GLN A 289 -18.25 -2.74 -8.03
N GLN A 290 -17.92 -1.63 -8.72
CA GLN A 290 -16.90 -1.60 -9.78
C GLN A 290 -15.47 -1.54 -9.22
N PHE A 291 -15.29 -1.17 -7.94
CA PHE A 291 -13.98 -0.99 -7.33
C PHE A 291 -13.07 -2.23 -7.42
N PRO A 292 -13.53 -3.46 -7.11
CA PRO A 292 -12.69 -4.66 -7.21
C PRO A 292 -12.14 -4.92 -8.61
N GLU A 293 -13.01 -4.88 -9.62
CA GLU A 293 -12.64 -5.12 -11.01
C GLU A 293 -11.72 -4.01 -11.52
N TYR A 294 -12.00 -2.76 -11.17
CA TYR A 294 -11.15 -1.63 -11.54
C TYR A 294 -9.73 -1.76 -10.97
N VAL A 295 -9.59 -2.11 -9.69
CA VAL A 295 -8.28 -2.31 -9.05
C VAL A 295 -7.53 -3.48 -9.70
N GLN A 296 -8.24 -4.56 -10.06
CA GLN A 296 -7.66 -5.69 -10.77
C GLN A 296 -7.10 -5.28 -12.14
N ASP A 297 -7.89 -4.57 -12.94
CA ASP A 297 -7.49 -4.07 -14.26
C ASP A 297 -6.34 -3.08 -14.17
N LEU A 298 -6.38 -2.19 -13.17
CA LEU A 298 -5.34 -1.22 -12.91
C LEU A 298 -4.02 -1.92 -12.57
N ALA A 299 -4.03 -2.85 -11.60
CA ALA A 299 -2.86 -3.62 -11.20
C ALA A 299 -2.30 -4.43 -12.37
N ALA A 300 -3.17 -5.05 -13.18
CA ALA A 300 -2.76 -5.79 -14.37
C ALA A 300 -2.06 -4.88 -15.40
N GLN A 301 -2.56 -3.66 -15.60
CA GLN A 301 -1.95 -2.69 -16.52
C GLN A 301 -0.59 -2.17 -16.01
N ILE A 302 -0.49 -1.84 -14.72
CA ILE A 302 0.76 -1.43 -14.09
C ILE A 302 1.81 -2.55 -14.20
N CYS A 303 1.42 -3.80 -13.91
CA CYS A 303 2.31 -4.97 -14.02
C CYS A 303 2.67 -5.34 -15.46
N LYS A 304 1.90 -4.93 -16.47
CA LYS A 304 2.23 -5.20 -17.89
C LYS A 304 3.35 -4.32 -18.42
N GLN A 305 3.61 -3.17 -17.79
CA GLN A 305 4.74 -2.32 -18.18
C GLN A 305 6.04 -3.10 -17.94
N ARG A 306 6.82 -3.34 -19.01
CA ARG A 306 8.12 -4.02 -18.91
C ARG A 306 9.09 -3.13 -18.14
N SER A 307 9.86 -3.73 -17.23
CA SER A 307 11.05 -3.08 -16.65
C SER A 307 11.95 -2.58 -17.80
N PRO A 308 12.48 -1.35 -17.76
CA PRO A 308 13.40 -0.82 -18.79
C PRO A 308 14.77 -1.54 -18.87
N GLY A 309 14.88 -2.78 -18.41
CA GLY A 309 16.14 -3.49 -18.19
C GLY A 309 16.44 -4.68 -19.11
N ASN A 310 15.64 -4.91 -20.17
CA ASN A 310 15.94 -5.92 -21.19
C ASN A 310 15.87 -5.30 -22.59
N VAL A 311 16.79 -4.37 -22.85
CA VAL A 311 17.29 -4.17 -24.22
C VAL A 311 18.59 -4.97 -24.33
N ALA A 312 18.46 -6.29 -24.41
CA ALA A 312 19.56 -7.16 -24.80
C ALA A 312 19.27 -7.71 -26.19
N SER A 313 20.03 -7.18 -27.15
CA SER A 313 20.45 -7.81 -28.42
C SER A 313 19.36 -8.27 -29.40
N SER A 314 18.78 -7.30 -30.09
CA SER A 314 18.52 -7.44 -31.54
C SER A 314 19.38 -6.40 -32.27
N ALA A 315 20.69 -6.57 -32.19
CA ALA A 315 21.59 -5.90 -33.11
C ALA A 315 21.42 -6.58 -34.47
N ALA A 316 20.72 -5.89 -35.37
CA ALA A 316 20.69 -6.19 -36.78
C ALA A 316 22.14 -6.27 -37.30
N GLN A 317 22.54 -7.42 -37.83
CA GLN A 317 23.75 -7.52 -38.62
C GLN A 317 23.53 -6.79 -39.95
N PRO A 318 24.41 -5.86 -40.35
CA PRO A 318 24.41 -5.37 -41.72
C PRO A 318 25.06 -6.41 -42.63
N GLY A 319 24.34 -6.77 -43.69
CA GLY A 319 24.82 -7.66 -44.73
C GLY A 319 25.99 -7.06 -45.51
N ALA A 320 27.01 -7.88 -45.75
CA ALA A 320 27.95 -7.77 -46.87
C ALA A 320 28.66 -9.12 -47.02
N GLY A 321 28.73 -9.64 -48.25
CA GLY A 321 29.64 -10.75 -48.57
C GLY A 321 29.06 -11.80 -49.51
N THR A 322 29.09 -11.46 -50.81
CA THR A 322 28.93 -12.32 -51.98
C THR A 322 29.49 -13.73 -51.84
N SER A 323 28.71 -14.71 -52.28
CA SER A 323 29.12 -16.09 -52.53
C SER A 323 30.21 -16.16 -53.61
N CYS A 324 31.32 -16.84 -53.31
CA CYS A 324 32.19 -17.37 -54.33
C CYS A 324 32.55 -18.82 -53.99
N VAL A 325 32.33 -19.67 -54.99
CA VAL A 325 32.44 -21.12 -55.00
C VAL A 325 33.91 -21.50 -55.23
N ASP A 326 34.32 -22.69 -54.77
CA ASP A 326 35.58 -23.37 -55.06
C ASP A 326 36.87 -22.91 -54.34
N CYS A 327 37.19 -23.59 -53.22
CA CYS A 327 38.57 -24.04 -52.95
C CYS A 327 38.62 -25.05 -51.79
N ALA A 328 38.12 -26.25 -52.03
CA ALA A 328 38.39 -27.40 -51.16
C ALA A 328 38.66 -28.63 -52.02
N LYS A 329 39.91 -28.74 -52.51
CA LYS A 329 40.67 -29.95 -52.86
C LYS A 329 41.81 -29.60 -53.83
N ARG A 330 43.07 -29.63 -53.37
CA ARG A 330 44.21 -30.34 -54.00
C ARG A 330 45.57 -29.97 -53.36
N LYS A 331 46.45 -30.97 -53.40
CA LYS A 331 47.87 -31.05 -52.98
C LYS A 331 48.06 -31.32 -51.48
N LEU A 332 48.36 -32.52 -50.96
CA LEU A 332 49.15 -33.69 -51.42
C LEU A 332 50.61 -33.37 -51.82
N GLY A 333 51.53 -33.85 -50.97
CA GLY A 333 52.97 -34.10 -51.20
C GLY A 333 53.87 -32.86 -51.15
N GLU A 334 55.07 -32.85 -50.57
CA GLU A 334 55.97 -33.89 -50.04
C GLU A 334 57.19 -33.19 -49.38
N SER A 335 57.80 -33.86 -48.40
CA SER A 335 59.22 -33.74 -47.95
C SER A 335 59.70 -32.42 -47.29
N GLY A 336 60.50 -32.42 -46.22
CA GLY A 336 61.15 -33.50 -45.48
C GLY A 336 62.08 -32.93 -44.39
N THR A 337 62.37 -33.78 -43.39
CA THR A 337 63.57 -33.84 -42.51
C THR A 337 63.96 -32.61 -41.67
N ASP A 338 63.80 -32.71 -40.34
CA ASP A 338 64.94 -33.06 -39.47
C ASP A 338 64.53 -33.36 -38.01
N SER A 339 65.20 -34.35 -37.44
CA SER A 339 65.31 -34.70 -36.02
C SER A 339 66.73 -35.28 -35.87
N PRO A 340 67.33 -35.49 -34.67
CA PRO A 340 66.74 -35.45 -33.34
C PRO A 340 67.64 -34.80 -32.26
N LYS A 341 67.18 -34.72 -31.01
CA LYS A 341 67.89 -35.29 -29.84
C LYS A 341 67.04 -35.26 -28.55
N ARG A 342 66.88 -36.46 -27.98
CA ARG A 342 66.38 -36.78 -26.64
C ARG A 342 67.37 -36.33 -25.57
N ILE A 343 66.86 -35.88 -24.42
CA ILE A 343 67.46 -36.14 -23.11
C ILE A 343 66.34 -36.60 -22.16
N LYS A 344 66.56 -37.76 -21.53
CA LYS A 344 65.74 -38.40 -20.49
C LYS A 344 66.07 -37.80 -19.13
N GLN A 345 65.08 -37.77 -18.25
CA GLN A 345 65.21 -37.62 -16.79
C GLN A 345 65.65 -38.94 -16.11
N SER A 346 66.38 -38.76 -15.01
CA SER A 346 66.56 -39.62 -13.83
C SER A 346 66.65 -38.64 -12.65
N ASP A 347 66.03 -38.80 -11.48
CA ASP A 347 65.61 -39.98 -10.71
C ASP A 347 64.16 -39.91 -10.22
#